data_AF-A0A956RI74-F1
#
_entry.id   AF-A0A956RI74-F1
#
_cell.length_a   1.000
_cell.length_b   1.000
_cell.length_c   1.000
_cell.angle_alpha   90.00
_cell.angle_beta   90.00
_cell.angle_gamma   90.00
#
_symmetry.space_group_name_H-M   'P 1'
#
loop_
_entity.id
_entity.type
_entity.pdbx_description
1 polymer ?
#
loop_
_entity_poly.entity_id
_entity_poly.type
_entity_poly.pdbx_seq_one_letter_code
_entity_poly.pdbx_strand_id
1 'polypeptide(L)'
;MQRLLGSSRRTWLIGSLGMLALLGPLSCGGGGGLSNELDAERAYLGLDEAVDRAIKLGFDGFNAATNANIPDQSEGGALQGTMVVGGQVDQGNSNNKEMRLLVELTDYSDVVVENDYNIIYNGGPANLDMSLKGLPNAELTGTFVGTFTMDGDLVGPVELNLEIVGMTEDAGGIIQRAPGTTRIFGTATSDFGVFDVDVTR
;
A
#
# COMPACT_ATOMS: atom_id res chain seq x y z
N MET A 1 60.53 -46.62 -34.15
CA MET A 1 60.82 -48.06 -33.92
C MET A 1 60.58 -48.30 -32.43
N GLN A 2 59.71 -49.16 -31.91
CA GLN A 2 58.93 -50.31 -32.39
C GLN A 2 57.53 -50.32 -31.73
N ARG A 3 56.56 -50.83 -32.48
CA ARG A 3 55.23 -51.27 -32.03
C ARG A 3 55.34 -52.51 -31.12
N LEU A 4 54.35 -52.72 -30.25
CA LEU A 4 53.70 -54.02 -29.89
C LEU A 4 52.42 -53.66 -29.09
N LEU A 5 51.20 -53.84 -29.63
CA LEU A 5 50.31 -55.01 -29.46
C LEU A 5 50.11 -55.36 -27.97
N GLY A 6 48.93 -55.37 -27.35
CA GLY A 6 47.62 -55.85 -27.78
C GLY A 6 47.10 -56.89 -26.77
N SER A 7 45.78 -57.13 -26.75
CA SER A 7 44.99 -58.07 -25.91
C SER A 7 44.55 -57.53 -24.53
N SER A 8 43.28 -57.31 -24.23
CA SER A 8 42.10 -58.19 -24.22
C SER A 8 42.20 -59.33 -23.21
N ARG A 9 41.48 -59.22 -22.08
CA ARG A 9 40.41 -60.15 -21.69
C ARG A 9 39.76 -59.75 -20.35
N ARG A 10 38.42 -59.78 -20.39
CA ARG A 10 37.47 -59.72 -19.27
C ARG A 10 37.63 -60.97 -18.41
N THR A 11 37.67 -60.89 -17.07
CA THR A 11 37.05 -61.92 -16.19
C THR A 11 36.95 -61.47 -14.72
N TRP A 12 35.70 -61.31 -14.25
CA TRP A 12 35.12 -61.82 -12.98
C TRP A 12 35.59 -61.35 -11.59
N LEU A 13 34.74 -60.49 -11.00
CA LEU A 13 34.03 -60.62 -9.71
C LEU A 13 34.54 -61.62 -8.65
N ILE A 14 35.10 -61.09 -7.56
CA ILE A 14 35.01 -61.53 -6.15
C ILE A 14 35.20 -60.23 -5.35
N GLY A 15 34.27 -59.65 -4.58
CA GLY A 15 33.45 -60.20 -3.50
C GLY A 15 34.15 -59.94 -2.16
N SER A 16 33.76 -58.89 -1.42
CA SER A 16 33.77 -58.80 0.07
C SER A 16 33.59 -57.37 0.60
N LEU A 17 32.48 -57.18 1.33
CA LEU A 17 32.33 -56.51 2.63
C LEU A 17 33.09 -55.19 2.92
N GLY A 18 32.31 -54.12 3.07
CA GLY A 18 32.76 -52.85 3.67
C GLY A 18 31.59 -51.91 3.90
N MET A 19 30.84 -52.13 4.98
CA MET A 19 29.84 -51.21 5.52
C MET A 19 30.54 -49.96 6.04
N LEU A 20 30.29 -48.79 5.43
CA LEU A 20 30.65 -47.50 6.00
C LEU A 20 29.53 -46.49 5.71
N ALA A 21 28.75 -46.21 6.75
CA ALA A 21 27.81 -45.11 6.80
C ALA A 21 28.60 -43.80 7.01
N LEU A 22 28.52 -42.87 6.06
CA LEU A 22 28.73 -41.43 6.28
C LEU A 22 27.43 -40.76 5.81
N LEU A 23 26.53 -40.30 6.70
CA LEU A 23 26.57 -39.01 7.40
C LEU A 23 26.92 -37.85 6.45
N GLY A 24 25.91 -37.02 6.17
CA GLY A 24 25.89 -35.96 5.15
C GLY A 24 26.83 -34.77 5.37
N PRO A 25 26.54 -33.62 4.74
CA PRO A 25 25.31 -32.91 5.06
C PRO A 25 24.44 -32.56 3.86
N LEU A 26 23.13 -32.49 4.15
CA LEU A 26 22.19 -31.61 3.47
C LEU A 26 22.83 -30.21 3.38
N SER A 27 23.21 -29.79 2.18
CA SER A 27 23.38 -28.36 1.91
C SER A 27 21.99 -27.76 1.81
N CYS A 28 21.41 -27.51 2.98
CA CYS A 28 20.45 -26.45 3.19
C CYS A 28 21.24 -25.14 3.09
N GLY A 29 21.31 -24.58 1.89
CA GLY A 29 21.70 -23.18 1.70
C GLY A 29 20.53 -22.30 2.08
N GLY A 30 20.28 -22.15 3.39
CA GLY A 30 19.37 -21.15 3.90
C GLY A 30 19.94 -19.75 3.69
N GLY A 31 19.21 -18.94 2.93
CA GLY A 31 19.26 -17.48 2.96
C GLY A 31 17.81 -17.01 3.05
N GLY A 32 17.41 -16.46 4.20
CA GLY A 32 16.03 -16.11 4.50
C GLY A 32 15.45 -15.11 3.50
N GLY A 33 14.33 -15.47 2.88
CA GLY A 33 13.47 -14.57 2.11
C GLY A 33 12.11 -14.42 2.78
N LEU A 34 12.08 -14.39 4.12
CA LEU A 34 10.91 -13.99 4.92
C LEU A 34 10.87 -12.45 5.13
N SER A 35 11.74 -11.71 4.44
CA SER A 35 11.87 -10.25 4.49
C SER A 35 11.61 -9.73 3.08
N ASN A 36 10.40 -9.19 2.85
CA ASN A 36 10.00 -8.30 1.76
C ASN A 36 8.47 -8.12 1.77
N GLU A 37 7.69 -9.21 1.88
CA GLU A 37 6.22 -9.13 1.92
C GLU A 37 5.72 -8.43 3.20
N LEU A 38 6.27 -8.79 4.36
CA LEU A 38 5.97 -8.08 5.62
C LEU A 38 6.40 -6.62 5.60
N ASP A 39 7.48 -6.27 4.90
CA ASP A 39 7.93 -4.88 4.81
C ASP A 39 7.07 -4.08 3.82
N ALA A 40 6.59 -4.72 2.74
CA ALA A 40 5.60 -4.14 1.84
C ALA A 40 4.26 -3.89 2.54
N GLU A 41 3.82 -4.83 3.39
CA GLU A 41 2.64 -4.64 4.26
C GLU A 41 2.85 -3.47 5.23
N ARG A 42 4.01 -3.40 5.92
CA ARG A 42 4.33 -2.30 6.84
C ARG A 42 4.37 -0.93 6.17
N ALA A 43 4.90 -0.86 4.95
CA ALA A 43 4.90 0.34 4.13
C ALA A 43 3.48 0.86 3.85
N TYR A 44 2.47 -0.02 3.79
CA TYR A 44 1.07 0.38 3.69
C TYR A 44 0.43 0.65 5.06
N LEU A 45 0.69 -0.17 6.07
CA LEU A 45 0.05 -0.02 7.40
C LEU A 45 0.30 1.36 8.03
N GLY A 46 1.46 1.98 7.77
CA GLY A 46 1.71 3.36 8.21
C GLY A 46 0.92 4.44 7.46
N LEU A 47 0.33 4.11 6.30
CA LEU A 47 -0.56 4.96 5.50
C LEU A 47 -2.04 4.61 5.64
N ASP A 48 -2.40 3.52 6.32
CA ASP A 48 -3.79 3.04 6.38
C ASP A 48 -4.74 4.08 7.01
N GLU A 49 -4.32 4.69 8.12
CA GLU A 49 -5.03 5.82 8.75
C GLU A 49 -4.94 7.09 7.89
N ALA A 50 -3.85 7.30 7.18
CA ALA A 50 -3.66 8.44 6.29
C ALA A 50 -4.69 8.44 5.15
N VAL A 51 -5.01 7.27 4.59
CA VAL A 51 -6.07 7.12 3.58
C VAL A 51 -7.42 7.51 4.16
N ASP A 52 -7.72 7.08 5.38
CA ASP A 52 -8.97 7.45 6.05
C ASP A 52 -9.09 8.96 6.25
N ARG A 53 -8.01 9.56 6.76
CA ARG A 53 -7.90 10.98 7.03
C ARG A 53 -8.02 11.80 5.76
N ALA A 54 -7.38 11.37 4.67
CA ALA A 54 -7.47 12.06 3.38
C ALA A 54 -8.91 12.14 2.87
N ILE A 55 -9.66 11.04 2.96
CA ILE A 55 -11.08 11.02 2.58
C ILE A 55 -11.90 11.94 3.48
N LYS A 56 -11.67 11.89 4.80
CA LYS A 56 -12.33 12.77 5.77
C LYS A 56 -12.09 14.25 5.45
N LEU A 57 -10.83 14.66 5.28
CA LEU A 57 -10.46 16.03 4.93
C LEU A 57 -11.05 16.45 3.58
N GLY A 58 -11.15 15.52 2.63
CA GLY A 58 -11.87 15.74 1.38
C GLY A 58 -13.34 16.12 1.58
N PHE A 59 -14.07 15.39 2.44
CA PHE A 59 -15.44 15.74 2.80
C PHE A 59 -15.53 17.04 3.61
N ASP A 60 -14.61 17.29 4.53
CA ASP A 60 -14.56 18.56 5.28
C ASP A 60 -14.41 19.75 4.31
N GLY A 61 -13.53 19.60 3.31
CA GLY A 61 -13.35 20.58 2.24
C GLY A 61 -14.58 20.73 1.35
N PHE A 62 -15.24 19.63 0.98
CA PHE A 62 -16.51 19.65 0.25
C PHE A 62 -17.60 20.44 0.98
N ASN A 63 -17.75 20.21 2.29
CA ASN A 63 -18.74 20.90 3.11
C ASN A 63 -18.40 22.37 3.35
N ALA A 64 -17.12 22.75 3.31
CA ALA A 64 -16.66 24.14 3.43
C ALA A 64 -16.69 24.91 2.10
N ALA A 65 -16.76 24.21 0.97
CA ALA A 65 -16.68 24.82 -0.35
C ALA A 65 -17.89 25.74 -0.64
N THR A 66 -17.60 26.98 -1.04
CA THR A 66 -18.62 27.96 -1.47
C THR A 66 -18.64 28.14 -2.99
N ASN A 67 -17.71 27.50 -3.70
CA ASN A 67 -17.54 27.55 -5.14
C ASN A 67 -16.85 26.26 -5.62
N ALA A 68 -16.45 26.22 -6.90
CA ALA A 68 -15.80 25.04 -7.50
C ALA A 68 -14.47 24.65 -6.85
N ASN A 69 -13.84 25.56 -6.11
CA ASN A 69 -12.61 25.29 -5.40
C ASN A 69 -12.93 24.83 -3.98
N ILE A 70 -12.38 23.68 -3.62
CA ILE A 70 -12.37 23.18 -2.25
C ILE A 70 -11.21 23.86 -1.52
N PRO A 71 -11.47 24.57 -0.40
CA PRO A 71 -10.39 25.15 0.39
C PRO A 71 -9.55 24.04 1.02
N ASP A 72 -8.23 24.25 1.06
CA ASP A 72 -7.30 23.31 1.69
C ASP A 72 -7.73 23.00 3.13
N GLN A 73 -7.83 21.72 3.42
CA GLN A 73 -8.00 21.17 4.76
C GLN A 73 -6.70 20.55 5.22
N SER A 74 -6.32 20.75 6.47
CA SER A 74 -5.06 20.24 7.01
C SER A 74 -5.25 19.62 8.37
N GLU A 75 -4.58 18.51 8.62
CA GLU A 75 -4.53 17.87 9.93
C GLU A 75 -3.16 17.23 10.17
N GLY A 76 -2.75 17.13 11.44
CA GLY A 76 -1.53 16.42 11.80
C GLY A 76 -1.70 14.90 11.75
N GLY A 77 -0.60 14.19 11.49
CA GLY A 77 -0.56 12.76 11.76
C GLY A 77 -0.67 12.49 13.27
N ALA A 78 -1.14 11.31 13.66
CA ALA A 78 -1.31 10.95 15.06
C ALA A 78 0.02 10.95 15.86
N LEU A 79 1.17 10.77 15.19
CA LEU A 79 2.49 10.96 15.80
C LEU A 79 3.11 12.31 15.45
N GLN A 80 3.17 12.64 14.15
CA GLN A 80 3.84 13.85 13.67
C GLN A 80 3.46 14.23 12.24
N GLY A 81 4.00 15.38 11.81
CA GLY A 81 3.86 15.89 10.45
C GLY A 81 2.47 16.43 10.16
N THR A 82 2.20 16.67 8.88
CA THR A 82 0.96 17.28 8.42
C THR A 82 0.54 16.71 7.07
N MET A 83 -0.76 16.48 6.95
CA MET A 83 -1.44 16.19 5.69
C MET A 83 -2.21 17.43 5.26
N VAL A 84 -2.16 17.74 3.97
CA VAL A 84 -2.98 18.77 3.34
C VAL A 84 -3.79 18.14 2.22
N VAL A 85 -5.10 18.42 2.20
CA VAL A 85 -6.03 17.98 1.15
C VAL A 85 -6.77 19.19 0.61
N GLY A 86 -6.61 19.45 -0.69
CA GLY A 86 -7.27 20.54 -1.40
C GLY A 86 -7.71 20.11 -2.78
N GLY A 87 -8.47 20.93 -3.50
CA GLY A 87 -8.83 20.59 -4.88
C GLY A 87 -10.08 21.28 -5.40
N GLN A 88 -10.85 20.54 -6.21
CA GLN A 88 -12.03 21.08 -6.87
C GLN A 88 -13.22 20.12 -6.77
N VAL A 89 -14.42 20.70 -6.82
CA VAL A 89 -15.68 19.97 -6.94
C VAL A 89 -16.56 20.58 -8.00
N ASP A 90 -17.28 19.73 -8.72
CA ASP A 90 -18.25 20.15 -9.71
C ASP A 90 -19.34 21.06 -9.13
N GLN A 91 -19.64 22.13 -9.87
CA GLN A 91 -20.67 23.09 -9.51
C GLN A 91 -21.95 22.89 -10.30
N GLY A 92 -23.06 23.29 -9.69
CA GLY A 92 -24.40 23.24 -10.27
C GLY A 92 -25.38 22.48 -9.38
N ASN A 93 -26.67 22.59 -9.74
CA ASN A 93 -27.79 22.08 -8.93
C ASN A 93 -27.97 20.55 -8.99
N SER A 94 -27.03 19.83 -9.60
CA SER A 94 -27.07 18.36 -9.65
C SER A 94 -26.79 17.76 -8.27
N ASN A 95 -27.45 16.68 -7.91
CA ASN A 95 -27.06 15.88 -6.74
C ASN A 95 -25.90 14.93 -7.03
N ASN A 96 -25.41 14.91 -8.27
CA ASN A 96 -24.18 14.24 -8.64
C ASN A 96 -23.03 15.24 -8.59
N LYS A 97 -21.92 14.83 -7.98
CA LYS A 97 -20.73 15.64 -7.76
C LYS A 97 -19.49 14.81 -8.03
N GLU A 98 -18.55 15.38 -8.78
CA GLU A 98 -17.20 14.86 -8.89
C GLU A 98 -16.26 15.76 -8.09
N MET A 99 -15.44 15.15 -7.25
CA MET A 99 -14.39 15.78 -6.46
C MET A 99 -13.05 15.33 -6.99
N ARG A 100 -12.16 16.28 -7.27
CA ARG A 100 -10.79 16.06 -7.73
C ARG A 100 -9.87 16.69 -6.71
N LEU A 101 -9.28 15.86 -5.85
CA LEU A 101 -8.48 16.31 -4.72
C LEU A 101 -7.00 15.95 -4.90
N LEU A 102 -6.16 16.75 -4.25
CA LEU A 102 -4.73 16.59 -4.17
C LEU A 102 -4.35 16.41 -2.71
N VAL A 103 -3.56 15.36 -2.42
CA VAL A 103 -3.09 15.02 -1.07
C VAL A 103 -1.59 15.20 -1.00
N GLU A 104 -1.13 16.04 -0.08
CA GLU A 104 0.29 16.30 0.19
C GLU A 104 0.63 15.92 1.63
N LEU A 105 1.78 15.27 1.82
CA LEU A 105 2.30 14.83 3.11
C LEU A 105 3.64 15.50 3.39
N THR A 106 3.80 16.03 4.60
CA THR A 106 5.07 16.59 5.10
C THR A 106 5.38 16.01 6.46
N ASP A 107 6.51 15.30 6.56
CA ASP A 107 6.99 14.60 7.74
C ASP A 107 5.92 13.73 8.43
N TYR A 108 4.96 13.22 7.64
CA TYR A 108 3.71 12.66 8.14
C TYR A 108 3.90 11.27 8.74
N SER A 109 3.31 11.02 9.90
CA SER A 109 3.25 9.68 10.50
C SER A 109 2.07 9.53 11.45
N ASP A 110 1.29 8.46 11.31
CA ASP A 110 0.15 8.14 12.19
C ASP A 110 0.49 7.09 13.25
N VAL A 111 1.27 6.07 12.89
CA VAL A 111 1.50 4.93 13.76
C VAL A 111 2.96 4.50 13.76
N VAL A 112 3.38 3.96 14.90
CA VAL A 112 4.56 3.11 14.94
C VAL A 112 4.08 1.73 14.48
N VAL A 113 4.61 1.25 13.36
CA VAL A 113 4.19 -0.03 12.79
C VAL A 113 4.79 -1.18 13.62
N GLU A 114 4.24 -2.39 13.50
CA GLU A 114 4.71 -3.57 14.24
C GLU A 114 6.24 -3.69 14.29
N ASN A 115 6.76 -4.05 15.46
CA ASN A 115 8.20 -4.08 15.79
C ASN A 115 8.87 -2.71 15.88
N ASP A 116 8.09 -1.69 16.26
CA ASP A 116 8.57 -0.33 16.51
C ASP A 116 9.15 0.38 15.28
N TYR A 117 8.67 0.02 14.07
CA TYR A 117 9.08 0.68 12.83
C TYR A 117 8.54 2.11 12.79
N ASN A 118 9.45 3.07 12.71
CA ASN A 118 9.16 4.47 12.50
C ASN A 118 9.31 4.80 11.01
N ILE A 119 8.19 5.03 10.36
CA ILE A 119 8.13 5.42 8.95
C ILE A 119 7.53 6.82 8.86
N ILE A 120 8.21 7.69 8.12
CA ILE A 120 7.81 9.05 7.84
C ILE A 120 7.49 9.16 6.35
N TYR A 121 6.32 9.70 6.02
CA TYR A 121 5.84 9.84 4.66
C TYR A 121 5.90 11.29 4.20
N ASN A 122 6.48 11.48 3.02
CA ASN A 122 6.75 12.78 2.41
C ASN A 122 6.30 12.83 0.95
N GLY A 123 5.91 14.02 0.49
CA GLY A 123 5.70 14.30 -0.93
C GLY A 123 4.22 14.39 -1.33
N GLY A 124 3.95 14.03 -2.58
CA GLY A 124 2.71 14.37 -3.28
C GLY A 124 2.91 15.50 -4.32
N PRO A 125 1.82 16.01 -4.90
CA PRO A 125 0.44 15.62 -4.62
C PRO A 125 0.07 14.25 -5.22
N ALA A 126 -0.57 13.42 -4.41
CA ALA A 126 -1.30 12.23 -4.88
C ALA A 126 -2.75 12.61 -5.19
N ASN A 127 -3.37 11.96 -6.19
CA ASN A 127 -4.73 12.27 -6.61
C ASN A 127 -5.74 11.43 -5.82
N LEU A 128 -6.69 12.11 -5.18
CA LEU A 128 -7.86 11.50 -4.57
C LEU A 128 -9.10 11.99 -5.34
N ASP A 129 -9.60 11.15 -6.24
CA ASP A 129 -10.78 11.44 -7.03
C ASP A 129 -11.99 10.71 -6.45
N MET A 130 -13.12 11.40 -6.29
CA MET A 130 -14.35 10.83 -5.75
C MET A 130 -15.57 11.28 -6.54
N SER A 131 -16.37 10.30 -6.97
CA SER A 131 -17.69 10.48 -7.59
C SER A 131 -18.77 10.20 -6.55
N LEU A 132 -19.67 11.16 -6.39
CA LEU A 132 -20.83 11.10 -5.51
C LEU A 132 -22.07 11.14 -6.38
N LYS A 133 -22.87 10.07 -6.39
CA LYS A 133 -24.11 10.00 -7.19
C LYS A 133 -25.34 9.92 -6.31
N GLY A 134 -26.13 10.99 -6.31
CA GLY A 134 -27.41 11.04 -5.59
C GLY A 134 -27.32 11.54 -4.15
N LEU A 135 -26.55 12.60 -3.90
CA LEU A 135 -26.49 13.25 -2.59
C LEU A 135 -27.89 13.58 -2.04
N PRO A 136 -28.10 13.50 -0.71
CA PRO A 136 -27.07 13.31 0.32
C PRO A 136 -26.72 11.85 0.67
N ASN A 137 -27.53 10.87 0.26
CA ASN A 137 -27.26 9.43 0.47
C ASN A 137 -26.69 8.83 -0.83
N ALA A 138 -25.53 9.36 -1.25
CA ALA A 138 -24.94 9.05 -2.54
C ALA A 138 -24.21 7.72 -2.52
N GLU A 139 -24.18 7.06 -3.68
CA GLU A 139 -23.12 6.10 -3.97
C GLU A 139 -21.79 6.85 -4.08
N LEU A 140 -20.81 6.43 -3.28
CA LEU A 140 -19.44 6.91 -3.32
C LEU A 140 -18.61 5.91 -4.12
N THR A 141 -17.96 6.39 -5.17
CA THR A 141 -16.88 5.67 -5.86
C THR A 141 -15.68 6.58 -5.99
N GLY A 142 -14.46 6.06 -6.00
CA GLY A 142 -13.28 6.90 -6.09
C GLY A 142 -12.00 6.13 -6.27
N THR A 143 -10.91 6.87 -6.45
CA THR A 143 -9.56 6.32 -6.55
C THR A 143 -8.59 7.18 -5.75
N PHE A 144 -7.63 6.54 -5.10
CA PHE A 144 -6.49 7.22 -4.48
C PHE A 144 -5.20 6.70 -5.10
N VAL A 145 -4.58 7.53 -5.95
CA VAL A 145 -3.44 7.17 -6.78
C VAL A 145 -2.33 8.19 -6.66
N GLY A 146 -1.12 7.73 -6.32
CA GLY A 146 0.06 8.57 -6.29
C GLY A 146 1.22 7.94 -5.56
N THR A 147 2.34 8.64 -5.52
CA THR A 147 3.57 8.16 -4.89
C THR A 147 3.97 9.08 -3.76
N PHE A 148 4.27 8.49 -2.61
CA PHE A 148 4.93 9.14 -1.49
C PHE A 148 6.34 8.57 -1.32
N THR A 149 7.20 9.32 -0.64
CA THR A 149 8.53 8.87 -0.23
C THR A 149 8.49 8.48 1.23
N MET A 150 9.02 7.31 1.55
CA MET A 150 9.23 6.83 2.91
C MET A 150 10.65 7.19 3.36
N ASP A 151 10.75 7.68 4.58
CA ASP A 151 11.98 7.87 5.34
C ASP A 151 11.90 7.12 6.68
N GLY A 152 13.06 6.88 7.31
CA GLY A 152 13.15 6.18 8.60
C GLY A 152 13.58 4.73 8.45
N ASP A 153 12.82 3.80 9.04
CA ASP A 153 13.18 2.37 9.05
C ASP A 153 12.89 1.67 7.72
N LEU A 154 11.90 2.16 6.95
CA LEU A 154 11.70 1.83 5.55
C LEU A 154 11.96 3.07 4.71
N VAL A 155 12.76 2.91 3.65
CA VAL A 155 13.18 4.03 2.80
C VAL A 155 12.90 3.69 1.35
N GLY A 156 12.39 4.68 0.61
CA GLY A 156 12.11 4.55 -0.81
C GLY A 156 10.69 4.97 -1.17
N PRO A 157 10.30 4.88 -2.45
CA PRO A 157 8.96 5.23 -2.87
C PRO A 157 7.95 4.18 -2.39
N VAL A 158 6.74 4.66 -2.08
CA VAL A 158 5.52 3.84 -1.98
C VAL A 158 4.46 4.43 -2.90
N GLU A 159 4.01 3.63 -3.86
CA GLU A 159 2.97 3.97 -4.81
C GLU A 159 1.65 3.35 -4.37
N LEU A 160 0.63 4.18 -4.19
CA LEU A 160 -0.75 3.75 -3.95
C LEU A 160 -1.50 3.71 -5.27
N ASN A 161 -2.25 2.62 -5.47
CA ASN A 161 -3.26 2.50 -6.50
C ASN A 161 -4.49 1.83 -5.86
N LEU A 162 -5.34 2.65 -5.26
CA LEU A 162 -6.48 2.22 -4.47
C LEU A 162 -7.79 2.64 -5.14
N GLU A 163 -8.78 1.77 -5.07
CA GLU A 163 -10.19 2.01 -5.35
C GLU A 163 -10.95 2.19 -4.04
N ILE A 164 -11.94 3.09 -4.07
CA ILE A 164 -12.80 3.41 -2.93
C ILE A 164 -14.23 3.21 -3.38
N VAL A 165 -15.02 2.47 -2.60
CA VAL A 165 -16.47 2.35 -2.79
C VAL A 165 -17.17 2.52 -1.46
N GLY A 166 -18.39 3.03 -1.46
CA GLY A 166 -19.21 3.10 -0.25
C GLY A 166 -20.46 3.94 -0.43
N MET A 167 -20.99 4.43 0.68
CA MET A 167 -22.15 5.33 0.69
C MET A 167 -21.82 6.60 1.47
N THR A 168 -22.51 7.69 1.14
CA THR A 168 -22.57 8.88 2.00
C THR A 168 -23.85 8.93 2.80
N GLU A 169 -23.88 9.76 3.82
CA GLU A 169 -25.08 10.11 4.58
C GLU A 169 -25.13 11.61 4.88
N ASP A 170 -26.32 12.09 5.23
CA ASP A 170 -26.53 13.43 5.80
C ASP A 170 -26.41 13.37 7.33
N ALA A 171 -25.40 14.02 7.87
CA ALA A 171 -25.17 14.16 9.31
C ALA A 171 -25.50 15.57 9.81
N GLY A 172 -26.76 15.98 9.64
CA GLY A 172 -27.26 17.27 10.14
C GLY A 172 -26.87 18.46 9.26
N GLY A 173 -26.94 18.28 7.94
CA GLY A 173 -26.56 19.26 6.91
C GLY A 173 -25.12 19.13 6.44
N ILE A 174 -24.38 18.13 6.94
CA ILE A 174 -22.99 17.84 6.58
C ILE A 174 -22.96 16.50 5.86
N ILE A 175 -22.39 16.47 4.66
CA ILE A 175 -22.19 15.24 3.90
C ILE A 175 -20.95 14.53 4.43
N GLN A 176 -21.10 13.27 4.82
CA GLN A 176 -19.99 12.42 5.26
C GLN A 176 -20.13 10.99 4.73
N ARG A 177 -19.09 10.18 4.88
CA ARG A 177 -19.18 8.73 4.64
C ARG A 177 -20.19 8.11 5.61
N ALA A 178 -21.03 7.21 5.11
CA ALA A 178 -21.89 6.39 5.95
C ALA A 178 -21.03 5.33 6.67
N PRO A 179 -21.07 5.25 8.01
CA PRO A 179 -20.26 4.31 8.78
C PRO A 179 -20.46 2.85 8.36
N GLY A 180 -19.37 2.08 8.27
CA GLY A 180 -19.38 0.66 7.93
C GLY A 180 -19.61 0.34 6.45
N THR A 181 -19.63 1.35 5.57
CA THR A 181 -19.92 1.17 4.14
C THR A 181 -18.72 1.37 3.24
N THR A 182 -17.65 2.01 3.72
CA THR A 182 -16.53 2.41 2.87
C THR A 182 -15.54 1.26 2.77
N ARG A 183 -15.39 0.68 1.58
CA ARG A 183 -14.36 -0.31 1.28
C ARG A 183 -13.28 0.34 0.44
N ILE A 184 -12.03 0.11 0.84
CA ILE A 184 -10.83 0.58 0.17
C ILE A 184 -10.04 -0.67 -0.23
N PHE A 185 -9.74 -0.81 -1.52
CA PHE A 185 -9.03 -1.98 -2.02
C PHE A 185 -8.11 -1.64 -3.20
N GLY A 186 -7.12 -2.46 -3.48
CA GLY A 186 -6.15 -2.21 -4.55
C GLY A 186 -4.75 -2.62 -4.13
N THR A 187 -3.74 -1.84 -4.49
CA THR A 187 -2.34 -2.19 -4.22
C THR A 187 -1.53 -1.02 -3.66
N ALA A 188 -0.62 -1.35 -2.76
CA ALA A 188 0.52 -0.50 -2.40
C ALA A 188 1.81 -1.15 -2.91
N THR A 189 2.58 -0.44 -3.73
CA THR A 189 3.82 -0.95 -4.33
C THR A 189 5.02 -0.19 -3.77
N SER A 190 6.02 -0.91 -3.30
CA SER A 190 7.29 -0.37 -2.83
C SER A 190 8.46 -1.21 -3.34
N ASP A 191 9.69 -0.80 -3.05
CA ASP A 191 10.89 -1.60 -3.34
C ASP A 191 10.91 -2.95 -2.60
N PHE A 192 10.09 -3.08 -1.54
CA PHE A 192 9.96 -4.31 -0.75
C PHE A 192 8.92 -5.28 -1.34
N GLY A 193 8.05 -4.83 -2.24
CA GLY A 193 7.04 -5.68 -2.89
C GLY A 193 5.71 -4.96 -3.11
N VAL A 194 4.73 -5.75 -3.51
CA VAL A 194 3.34 -5.32 -3.69
C VAL A 194 2.52 -5.88 -2.54
N PHE A 195 1.77 -5.02 -1.86
CA PHE A 195 0.80 -5.39 -0.85
C PHE A 195 -0.62 -5.18 -1.37
N ASP A 196 -1.44 -6.23 -1.30
CA ASP A 196 -2.86 -6.17 -1.66
C ASP A 196 -3.67 -5.58 -0.49
N VAL A 197 -4.32 -4.45 -0.74
CA VAL A 197 -5.15 -3.75 0.24
C VAL A 197 -6.60 -4.18 0.05
N ASP A 198 -7.28 -4.53 1.15
CA ASP A 198 -8.74 -4.71 1.19
C ASP A 198 -9.26 -4.49 2.61
N VAL A 199 -9.74 -3.27 2.89
CA VAL A 199 -10.22 -2.85 4.21
C VAL A 199 -11.61 -2.24 4.11
N THR A 200 -12.44 -2.41 5.15
CA THR A 200 -13.79 -1.84 5.24
C THR A 200 -13.97 -1.05 6.53
N ARG A 201 -14.57 0.15 6.45
CA ARG A 201 -14.78 1.09 7.55
C ARG A 201 -16.16 1.74 7.52
#